data_AF-A0A2H9U2N0-F1
#
_entry.id   AF-A0A2H9U2N0-F1
#
_cell.length_a   1.000
_cell.length_b   1.000
_cell.length_c   1.000
_cell.angle_alpha   90.00
_cell.angle_beta   90.00
_cell.angle_gamma   90.00
#
_symmetry.space_group_name_H-M   'P 1'
#
loop_
_entity.id
_entity.type
_entity.pdbx_description
1 polymer ?
#
loop_
_entity_poly.entity_id
_entity_poly.type
_entity_poly.pdbx_seq_one_letter_code
_entity_poly.pdbx_strand_id
1 'polypeptide(L)'
;DKKDTDGDGVDDKTEVDNGSNPLDPNDPVVDPNGDKDGDGLTNGQENQLGTDPDKKDTDGDGVDDKTEVDNGSNPLDPNDPVVDPNGDKDGDGLTNGQENQLGTDPDKKDTDGDGIDDKTEVDNGSNPLDVNDPLNGGMTLDENSIRVIRDNALPNNVDSNEVAVTVVDAAGNPKAGVTVNWTTSDGTLAAATSVTDADGIARMTVTSSQIATATVTATLLGVSQNVQVNFVVGLIAEDGVKVTNQNGDDVPAGSPVGTVLYAQVRLDGEATGKTGRGTEQLSDGNSLTYQWQRSKDGVAWTDVGSNQDTYTTQGADQGFTFRVNVTAQ
;
A
#
# COMPACT_ATOMS: atom_id res chain seq x y z
N ASP A 1 -63.87 27.36 18.56
CA ASP A 1 -63.22 28.64 18.91
C ASP A 1 -61.73 28.40 18.97
N LYS A 2 -60.97 29.23 18.26
CA LYS A 2 -59.51 29.21 18.40
C LYS A 2 -59.18 29.88 19.73
N LYS A 3 -58.30 29.26 20.51
CA LYS A 3 -57.89 29.74 21.82
C LYS A 3 -57.02 30.98 21.63
N ASP A 4 -57.28 32.01 22.40
CA ASP A 4 -56.57 33.30 22.46
C ASP A 4 -56.34 33.51 23.97
N THR A 5 -55.13 33.24 24.43
CA THR A 5 -54.83 33.04 25.85
C THR A 5 -54.54 34.34 26.58
N ASP A 6 -53.97 35.32 25.89
CA ASP A 6 -53.62 36.62 26.44
C ASP A 6 -54.67 37.71 26.13
N GLY A 7 -55.59 37.44 25.22
CA GLY A 7 -56.75 38.29 24.90
C GLY A 7 -56.40 39.48 24.04
N ASP A 8 -55.32 39.43 23.27
CA ASP A 8 -54.87 40.51 22.39
C ASP A 8 -55.66 40.58 21.06
N GLY A 9 -56.42 39.53 20.75
CA GLY A 9 -57.25 39.41 19.55
C GLY A 9 -56.64 38.56 18.44
N VAL A 10 -55.50 37.91 18.68
CA VAL A 10 -54.88 36.89 17.83
C VAL A 10 -54.98 35.53 18.53
N ASP A 11 -55.15 34.45 17.76
CA ASP A 11 -55.27 33.12 18.36
C ASP A 11 -53.90 32.49 18.62
N ASP A 12 -53.78 31.70 19.70
CA ASP A 12 -52.56 30.99 20.15
C ASP A 12 -51.84 30.29 18.99
N LYS A 13 -52.62 29.74 18.04
CA LYS A 13 -52.06 29.04 16.89
C LYS A 13 -51.40 30.02 15.92
N THR A 14 -52.06 31.14 15.62
CA THR A 14 -51.52 32.18 14.74
C THR A 14 -50.30 32.85 15.36
N GLU A 15 -50.28 33.02 16.67
CA GLU A 15 -49.12 33.55 17.39
C GLU A 15 -47.93 32.60 17.31
N VAL A 16 -48.14 31.32 17.64
CA VAL A 16 -47.11 30.28 17.50
C VAL A 16 -46.64 30.13 16.05
N ASP A 17 -47.57 30.16 15.09
CA ASP A 17 -47.25 30.05 13.66
C ASP A 17 -46.46 31.29 13.16
N ASN A 18 -46.58 32.45 13.82
CA ASN A 18 -45.91 33.70 13.50
C ASN A 18 -44.72 34.03 14.43
N GLY A 19 -44.40 33.14 15.38
CA GLY A 19 -43.31 33.32 16.34
C GLY A 19 -43.55 34.40 17.41
N SER A 20 -44.80 34.78 17.65
CA SER A 20 -45.18 35.56 18.84
C SER A 20 -45.63 34.63 19.97
N ASN A 21 -45.64 35.16 21.18
CA ASN A 21 -45.89 34.49 22.44
C ASN A 21 -47.38 34.56 22.81
N PRO A 22 -48.11 33.41 22.83
CA PRO A 22 -49.53 33.35 23.16
C PRO A 22 -49.94 33.82 24.56
N LEU A 23 -48.97 34.19 25.39
CA LEU A 23 -49.16 34.56 26.78
C LEU A 23 -48.83 36.03 27.05
N ASP A 24 -48.37 36.79 26.04
CA ASP A 24 -47.96 38.18 26.19
C ASP A 24 -48.81 39.10 25.32
N PRO A 25 -49.79 39.81 25.90
CA PRO A 25 -50.73 40.64 25.15
C PRO A 25 -50.11 41.93 24.58
N ASN A 26 -48.81 42.13 24.75
CA ASN A 26 -48.04 43.19 24.10
C ASN A 26 -46.98 42.65 23.14
N ASP A 27 -46.95 41.34 22.89
CA ASP A 27 -46.08 40.76 21.88
C ASP A 27 -46.59 41.17 20.49
N PRO A 28 -45.86 42.02 19.76
CA PRO A 28 -46.27 42.37 18.42
C PRO A 28 -46.20 41.11 17.55
N VAL A 29 -47.35 40.62 17.09
CA VAL A 29 -47.42 39.59 16.04
C VAL A 29 -46.45 39.96 14.92
N VAL A 30 -45.31 39.27 14.89
CA VAL A 30 -44.23 39.54 13.97
C VAL A 30 -44.73 39.12 12.60
N ASP A 31 -44.69 40.03 11.61
CA ASP A 31 -45.02 39.68 10.23
C ASP A 31 -44.01 38.59 9.81
N PRO A 32 -44.43 37.34 9.53
CA PRO A 32 -43.49 36.27 9.22
C PRO A 32 -42.65 36.54 7.96
N ASN A 33 -43.11 37.45 7.10
CA ASN A 33 -42.41 37.89 5.89
C ASN A 33 -41.66 39.22 6.07
N GLY A 34 -41.78 39.85 7.23
CA GLY A 34 -40.97 41.00 7.62
C GLY A 34 -39.56 40.57 8.01
N ASP A 35 -38.66 41.54 8.05
CA ASP A 35 -37.24 41.42 8.42
C ASP A 35 -37.01 42.56 9.42
N LYS A 36 -37.11 42.25 10.71
CA LYS A 36 -37.36 43.23 11.78
C LYS A 36 -36.08 43.93 12.21
N ASP A 37 -34.99 43.19 12.28
CA ASP A 37 -33.65 43.64 12.61
C ASP A 37 -32.87 44.10 11.37
N GLY A 38 -33.20 43.59 10.18
CA GLY A 38 -32.67 44.05 8.89
C GLY A 38 -31.39 43.34 8.47
N ASP A 39 -31.16 42.09 8.87
CA ASP A 39 -30.01 41.26 8.44
C ASP A 39 -30.25 40.56 7.08
N GLY A 40 -31.52 40.39 6.69
CA GLY A 40 -31.94 39.76 5.45
C GLY A 40 -32.53 38.36 5.61
N LEU A 41 -32.68 37.83 6.83
CA LEU A 41 -33.60 36.75 7.16
C LEU A 41 -34.99 37.34 7.44
N THR A 42 -36.06 36.62 7.09
CA THR A 42 -37.39 37.02 7.56
C THR A 42 -37.63 36.51 8.97
N ASN A 43 -38.49 37.18 9.74
CA ASN A 43 -38.90 36.76 11.09
C ASN A 43 -39.36 35.29 11.10
N GLY A 44 -40.02 34.84 10.03
CA GLY A 44 -40.43 33.44 9.87
C GLY A 44 -39.26 32.47 9.62
N GLN A 45 -38.18 32.91 8.94
CA GLN A 45 -36.95 32.12 8.77
C GLN A 45 -36.16 32.04 10.07
N GLU A 46 -36.05 33.14 10.80
CA GLU A 46 -35.36 33.20 12.09
C GLU A 46 -36.01 32.26 13.11
N ASN A 47 -37.34 32.27 13.19
CA ASN A 47 -38.08 31.32 14.02
C ASN A 47 -37.83 29.84 13.64
N GLN A 48 -37.55 29.54 12.37
CA GLN A 48 -37.21 28.19 11.93
C GLN A 48 -35.78 27.80 12.30
N LEU A 49 -34.86 28.78 12.29
CA LEU A 49 -33.46 28.62 12.65
C LEU A 49 -33.23 28.68 14.17
N GLY A 50 -34.20 29.21 14.92
CA GLY A 50 -34.09 29.44 16.36
C GLY A 50 -33.32 30.72 16.72
N THR A 51 -33.09 31.60 15.74
CA THR A 51 -32.46 32.90 15.93
C THR A 51 -33.47 33.95 16.43
N ASP A 52 -32.98 35.10 16.90
CA ASP A 52 -33.77 36.15 17.52
C ASP A 52 -34.16 37.24 16.51
N PRO A 53 -35.46 37.37 16.12
CA PRO A 53 -35.91 38.38 15.15
C PRO A 53 -35.62 39.84 15.47
N ASP A 54 -35.22 40.14 16.71
CA ASP A 54 -34.82 41.48 17.15
C ASP A 54 -33.32 41.73 17.03
N LYS A 55 -32.51 40.73 16.68
CA LYS A 55 -31.06 40.82 16.64
C LYS A 55 -30.48 40.30 15.34
N LYS A 56 -29.70 41.18 14.70
CA LYS A 56 -28.82 40.81 13.58
C LYS A 56 -27.87 39.68 13.90
N ASP A 57 -27.41 39.64 15.14
CA ASP A 57 -26.35 38.75 15.62
C ASP A 57 -26.90 38.12 16.90
N THR A 58 -27.45 36.92 16.78
CA THR A 58 -28.19 36.26 17.85
C THR A 58 -27.28 35.81 18.97
N ASP A 59 -26.11 35.27 18.65
CA ASP A 59 -25.17 34.72 19.62
C ASP A 59 -24.12 35.73 20.15
N GLY A 60 -23.98 36.87 19.45
CA GLY A 60 -23.21 38.02 19.88
C GLY A 60 -21.72 37.93 19.55
N ASP A 61 -21.32 37.17 18.55
CA ASP A 61 -19.91 37.02 18.16
C ASP A 61 -19.39 38.10 17.19
N GLY A 62 -20.31 38.90 16.62
CA GLY A 62 -20.03 40.00 15.71
C GLY A 62 -20.31 39.72 14.24
N VAL A 63 -20.85 38.56 13.87
CA VAL A 63 -21.39 38.23 12.54
C VAL A 63 -22.92 38.30 12.58
N ASP A 64 -23.57 38.68 11.47
CA ASP A 64 -25.03 38.62 11.44
C ASP A 64 -25.54 37.23 11.00
N ASP A 65 -26.69 36.82 11.54
CA ASP A 65 -27.27 35.49 11.40
C ASP A 65 -27.43 35.12 9.91
N LYS A 66 -27.86 36.08 9.08
CA LYS A 66 -27.95 35.91 7.63
C LYS A 66 -26.60 35.58 6.99
N THR A 67 -25.53 36.26 7.38
CA THR A 67 -24.17 36.02 6.86
C THR A 67 -23.69 34.64 7.26
N GLU A 68 -23.95 34.24 8.50
CA GLU A 68 -23.59 32.92 9.01
C GLU A 68 -24.32 31.82 8.25
N VAL A 69 -25.64 31.95 8.09
CA VAL A 69 -26.46 31.03 7.30
C VAL A 69 -26.00 30.96 5.84
N ASP A 70 -25.62 32.08 5.23
CA ASP A 70 -25.11 32.11 3.85
C ASP A 70 -23.73 31.46 3.71
N ASN A 71 -22.90 31.59 4.75
CA ASN A 71 -21.54 31.08 4.76
C ASN A 71 -21.44 29.66 5.34
N GLY A 72 -22.52 29.14 5.95
CA GLY A 72 -22.60 27.80 6.52
C GLY A 72 -22.15 27.67 7.98
N SER A 73 -22.00 28.76 8.72
CA SER A 73 -21.83 28.72 10.17
C SER A 73 -23.16 28.65 10.91
N ASN A 74 -23.05 28.40 12.22
CA ASN A 74 -24.18 28.30 13.12
C ASN A 74 -24.45 29.63 13.85
N PRO A 75 -25.55 30.36 13.53
CA PRO A 75 -25.90 31.66 14.14
C PRO A 75 -26.32 31.61 15.62
N LEU A 76 -26.10 30.46 16.26
CA LEU A 76 -26.39 30.20 17.66
C LEU A 76 -25.14 29.76 18.44
N ASP A 77 -23.98 29.67 17.80
CA ASP A 77 -22.71 29.29 18.44
C ASP A 77 -21.69 30.43 18.36
N PRO A 78 -21.49 31.18 19.46
CA PRO A 78 -20.60 32.35 19.45
C PRO A 78 -19.10 32.00 19.34
N ASN A 79 -18.76 30.72 19.17
CA ASN A 79 -17.39 30.25 18.86
C ASN A 79 -17.23 29.88 17.38
N ASP A 80 -18.28 30.01 16.57
CA ASP A 80 -18.34 29.76 15.13
C ASP A 80 -18.55 31.04 14.28
N PRO A 81 -17.77 32.14 14.49
CA PRO A 81 -17.88 33.35 13.67
C PRO A 81 -17.26 33.08 12.28
N VAL A 82 -17.93 32.38 11.36
CA VAL A 82 -17.37 32.14 10.01
C VAL A 82 -17.49 33.41 9.17
N VAL A 83 -16.48 34.26 9.32
CA VAL A 83 -16.31 35.51 8.54
C VAL A 83 -15.39 35.37 7.34
N ASP A 84 -14.63 34.28 7.22
CA ASP A 84 -13.71 34.09 6.11
C ASP A 84 -13.88 32.73 5.45
N PRO A 85 -14.73 32.62 4.40
CA PRO A 85 -14.84 31.42 3.58
C PRO A 85 -13.52 30.98 2.92
N ASN A 86 -12.51 31.87 2.85
CA ASN A 86 -11.17 31.57 2.34
C ASN A 86 -10.13 31.38 3.45
N GLY A 87 -10.53 31.55 4.71
CA GLY A 87 -9.72 31.20 5.87
C GLY A 87 -9.65 29.68 6.04
N ASP A 88 -8.68 29.21 6.80
CA ASP A 88 -8.41 27.80 7.12
C ASP A 88 -8.21 27.77 8.63
N LYS A 89 -9.32 27.56 9.36
CA LYS A 89 -9.41 27.88 10.80
C LYS A 89 -8.65 26.85 11.65
N ASP A 90 -8.70 25.58 11.28
CA ASP A 90 -8.00 24.49 11.96
C ASP A 90 -6.59 24.22 11.38
N GLY A 91 -6.26 24.80 10.21
CA GLY A 91 -4.97 24.68 9.55
C GLY A 91 -4.75 23.31 8.89
N ASP A 92 -5.80 22.59 8.49
CA ASP A 92 -5.70 21.30 7.77
C ASP A 92 -5.43 21.47 6.26
N GLY A 93 -5.75 22.65 5.72
CA GLY A 93 -5.55 23.04 4.32
C GLY A 93 -6.80 23.01 3.43
N LEU A 94 -7.99 22.70 3.96
CA LEU A 94 -9.28 23.11 3.42
C LEU A 94 -9.59 24.54 3.89
N THR A 95 -10.29 25.31 3.07
CA THR A 95 -10.85 26.58 3.56
C THR A 95 -12.18 26.32 4.26
N ASN A 96 -12.58 27.17 5.21
CA ASN A 96 -13.86 27.11 5.90
C ASN A 96 -15.04 26.95 4.92
N GLY A 97 -14.97 27.65 3.76
CA GLY A 97 -15.96 27.53 2.71
C GLY A 97 -15.93 26.21 1.93
N GLN A 98 -14.79 25.53 1.84
CA GLN A 98 -14.68 24.17 1.30
C GLN A 98 -15.23 23.14 2.29
N GLU A 99 -14.94 23.31 3.57
CA GLU A 99 -15.43 22.44 4.65
C GLU A 99 -16.95 22.46 4.71
N ASN A 100 -17.56 23.65 4.65
CA ASN A 100 -19.02 23.79 4.58
C ASN A 100 -19.64 23.14 3.33
N GLN A 101 -18.91 23.06 2.21
CA GLN A 101 -19.37 22.33 1.02
C GLN A 101 -19.26 20.80 1.18
N LEU A 102 -18.30 20.34 1.96
CA LEU A 102 -18.04 18.93 2.25
C LEU A 102 -18.88 18.43 3.45
N GLY A 103 -19.38 19.35 4.28
CA GLY A 103 -20.08 19.07 5.52
C GLY A 103 -19.15 18.73 6.70
N THR A 104 -17.87 19.06 6.57
CA THR A 104 -16.87 18.91 7.63
C THR A 104 -16.90 20.10 8.60
N ASP A 105 -16.22 19.97 9.74
CA ASP A 105 -16.22 20.95 10.84
C ASP A 105 -14.99 21.87 10.75
N PRO A 106 -15.15 23.18 10.45
CA PRO A 106 -14.05 24.14 10.33
C PRO A 106 -13.13 24.29 11.55
N ASP A 107 -13.56 23.83 12.72
CA ASP A 107 -12.76 23.84 13.95
C ASP A 107 -11.96 22.55 14.19
N LYS A 108 -12.14 21.53 13.34
CA LYS A 108 -11.51 20.22 13.51
C LYS A 108 -10.83 19.74 12.24
N LYS A 109 -9.51 19.60 12.37
CA LYS A 109 -8.68 18.98 11.33
C LYS A 109 -9.20 17.63 10.87
N ASP A 110 -9.79 16.87 11.79
CA ASP A 110 -10.28 15.51 11.62
C ASP A 110 -11.72 15.50 12.16
N THR A 111 -12.69 15.61 11.25
CA THR A 111 -14.10 15.80 11.61
C THR A 111 -14.72 14.54 12.22
N ASP A 112 -14.39 13.37 11.67
CA ASP A 112 -14.98 12.10 12.10
C ASP A 112 -14.19 11.37 13.21
N GLY A 113 -12.97 11.81 13.47
CA GLY A 113 -12.13 11.40 14.59
C GLY A 113 -11.37 10.10 14.37
N ASP A 114 -11.10 9.70 13.14
CA ASP A 114 -10.36 8.47 12.84
C ASP A 114 -8.83 8.61 12.87
N GLY A 115 -8.34 9.84 13.00
CA GLY A 115 -6.94 10.20 13.09
C GLY A 115 -6.33 10.72 11.78
N ILE A 116 -7.14 11.04 10.78
CA ILE A 116 -6.70 11.60 9.49
C ILE A 116 -7.38 12.94 9.28
N ASP A 117 -6.60 13.93 8.84
CA ASP A 117 -7.14 15.27 8.63
C ASP A 117 -8.04 15.29 7.36
N ASP A 118 -9.17 16.02 7.37
CA ASP A 118 -10.20 16.08 6.33
C ASP A 118 -9.61 16.42 4.95
N LYS A 119 -8.68 17.38 4.89
CA LYS A 119 -7.94 17.73 3.67
C LYS A 119 -7.19 16.54 3.09
N THR A 120 -6.60 15.71 3.95
CA THR A 120 -5.88 14.51 3.54
C THR A 120 -6.85 13.51 2.94
N GLU A 121 -8.02 13.35 3.53
CA GLU A 121 -9.05 12.46 3.02
C GLU A 121 -9.59 12.93 1.67
N VAL A 122 -9.88 14.22 1.53
CA VAL A 122 -10.32 14.83 0.26
C VAL A 122 -9.27 14.65 -0.84
N ASP A 123 -7.99 14.93 -0.55
CA ASP A 123 -6.89 14.73 -1.50
C ASP A 123 -6.72 13.25 -1.88
N ASN A 124 -7.00 12.37 -0.93
CA ASN A 124 -6.98 10.93 -1.09
C ASN A 124 -8.40 10.37 -1.28
N GLY A 125 -9.36 11.10 -1.84
CA GLY A 125 -10.68 10.57 -2.21
C GLY A 125 -11.44 9.68 -1.20
N SER A 126 -11.17 9.77 0.11
CA SER A 126 -12.01 9.21 1.19
C SER A 126 -13.15 10.15 1.54
N ASN A 127 -14.04 9.67 2.41
CA ASN A 127 -15.12 10.45 2.98
C ASN A 127 -14.76 10.99 4.38
N PRO A 128 -14.54 12.32 4.55
CA PRO A 128 -14.13 12.93 5.82
C PRO A 128 -15.22 12.97 6.91
N LEU A 129 -16.29 12.21 6.72
CA LEU A 129 -17.42 12.11 7.62
C LEU A 129 -17.71 10.65 8.02
N ASP A 130 -16.85 9.71 7.62
CA ASP A 130 -16.99 8.30 7.92
C ASP A 130 -15.70 7.73 8.51
N VAL A 131 -15.71 7.62 9.84
CA VAL A 131 -14.64 7.04 10.67
C VAL A 131 -14.18 5.62 10.27
N ASN A 132 -14.88 4.97 9.33
CA ASN A 132 -14.54 3.66 8.77
C ASN A 132 -14.00 3.72 7.33
N ASP A 133 -13.83 4.91 6.74
CA ASP A 133 -13.23 5.17 5.42
C ASP A 133 -12.01 6.12 5.50
N PRO A 134 -10.96 5.79 6.29
CA PRO A 134 -9.85 6.71 6.54
C PRO A 134 -9.12 7.22 5.29
N LEU A 135 -8.94 6.36 4.27
CA LEU A 135 -8.18 6.72 3.07
C LEU A 135 -8.71 5.97 1.85
N ASN A 136 -9.35 6.72 0.95
CA ASN A 136 -9.49 6.37 -0.47
C ASN A 136 -10.35 5.11 -0.75
N GLY A 137 -11.49 4.92 -0.07
CA GLY A 137 -12.37 3.77 -0.29
C GLY A 137 -11.73 2.45 0.13
N GLY A 138 -10.96 2.48 1.23
CA GLY A 138 -10.20 1.36 1.79
C GLY A 138 -9.09 0.81 0.88
N MET A 139 -8.39 1.69 0.15
CA MET A 139 -7.23 1.25 -0.63
C MET A 139 -6.09 0.76 0.26
N THR A 140 -5.57 -0.42 -0.04
CA THR A 140 -4.50 -1.06 0.73
C THR A 140 -3.58 -1.87 -0.17
N LEU A 141 -2.46 -2.33 0.39
CA LEU A 141 -1.65 -3.37 -0.24
C LEU A 141 -2.41 -4.70 -0.10
N ASP A 142 -2.71 -5.35 -1.22
CA ASP A 142 -3.36 -6.67 -1.21
C ASP A 142 -2.53 -7.65 -0.38
N GLU A 143 -3.17 -8.41 0.49
CA GLU A 143 -2.52 -9.17 1.56
C GLU A 143 -1.52 -10.17 0.98
N ASN A 144 -0.26 -10.12 1.43
CA ASN A 144 0.83 -10.98 0.95
C ASN A 144 1.09 -10.90 -0.57
N SER A 145 0.70 -9.80 -1.23
CA SER A 145 0.89 -9.62 -2.68
C SER A 145 2.31 -9.19 -3.07
N ILE A 146 3.12 -8.69 -2.12
CA ILE A 146 4.51 -8.35 -2.40
C ILE A 146 5.29 -9.62 -2.78
N ARG A 147 6.01 -9.55 -3.89
CA ARG A 147 6.74 -10.70 -4.44
C ARG A 147 7.97 -10.29 -5.22
N VAL A 148 8.92 -11.20 -5.32
CA VAL A 148 10.09 -11.05 -6.18
C VAL A 148 9.73 -11.45 -7.61
N ILE A 149 10.00 -10.56 -8.55
CA ILE A 149 9.90 -10.79 -10.00
C ILE A 149 11.24 -11.30 -10.53
N ARG A 150 12.34 -10.77 -10.00
CA ARG A 150 13.71 -11.13 -10.38
C ARG A 150 14.61 -11.08 -9.16
N ASP A 151 15.35 -12.15 -8.91
CA ASP A 151 16.29 -12.28 -7.78
C ASP A 151 17.70 -12.69 -8.22
N ASN A 152 18.63 -12.70 -7.27
CA ASN A 152 20.01 -13.19 -7.42
C ASN A 152 20.87 -12.36 -8.40
N ALA A 153 20.61 -11.06 -8.47
CA ALA A 153 21.44 -10.14 -9.25
C ALA A 153 22.91 -10.16 -8.79
N LEU A 154 23.84 -10.02 -9.74
CA LEU A 154 25.24 -9.86 -9.41
C LEU A 154 25.47 -8.53 -8.68
N PRO A 155 26.36 -8.49 -7.67
CA PRO A 155 26.67 -7.27 -6.92
C PRO A 155 27.60 -6.33 -7.71
N ASN A 156 27.15 -5.83 -8.88
CA ASN A 156 27.94 -5.00 -9.79
C ASN A 156 27.33 -3.60 -10.07
N ASN A 157 26.28 -3.20 -9.35
CA ASN A 157 25.48 -1.99 -9.58
C ASN A 157 24.85 -1.88 -10.98
N VAL A 158 24.80 -2.96 -11.76
CA VAL A 158 24.24 -2.99 -13.12
C VAL A 158 23.12 -4.02 -13.18
N ASP A 159 23.40 -5.24 -12.74
CA ASP A 159 22.39 -6.27 -12.56
C ASP A 159 21.49 -5.90 -11.38
N SER A 160 20.21 -6.21 -11.55
CA SER A 160 19.17 -5.70 -10.67
C SER A 160 18.16 -6.77 -10.31
N ASN A 161 17.72 -6.76 -9.06
CA ASN A 161 16.53 -7.48 -8.63
C ASN A 161 15.29 -6.60 -8.89
N GLU A 162 14.14 -7.23 -9.05
CA GLU A 162 12.87 -6.56 -9.30
C GLU A 162 11.80 -7.16 -8.39
N VAL A 163 11.01 -6.31 -7.74
CA VAL A 163 9.89 -6.69 -6.88
C VAL A 163 8.62 -6.00 -7.35
N ALA A 164 7.47 -6.57 -6.97
CA ALA A 164 6.17 -6.00 -7.27
C ALA A 164 5.20 -6.19 -6.10
N VAL A 165 4.26 -5.27 -5.93
CA VAL A 165 3.15 -5.34 -4.96
C VAL A 165 1.85 -4.91 -5.65
N THR A 166 0.73 -5.46 -5.20
CA THR A 166 -0.60 -5.13 -5.74
C THR A 166 -1.33 -4.20 -4.77
N VAL A 167 -1.98 -3.18 -5.31
CA VAL A 167 -2.87 -2.28 -4.58
C VAL A 167 -4.32 -2.60 -4.96
N VAL A 168 -5.18 -2.73 -3.96
CA VAL A 168 -6.61 -3.00 -4.12
C VAL A 168 -7.45 -1.99 -3.34
N ASP A 169 -8.72 -1.82 -3.71
CA ASP A 169 -9.73 -1.13 -2.89
C ASP A 169 -10.29 -2.02 -1.78
N ALA A 170 -11.21 -1.48 -0.96
CA ALA A 170 -11.91 -2.22 0.10
C ALA A 170 -12.63 -3.48 -0.40
N ALA A 171 -13.02 -3.51 -1.68
CA ALA A 171 -13.70 -4.64 -2.29
C ALA A 171 -12.72 -5.67 -2.90
N GLY A 172 -11.41 -5.46 -2.78
CA GLY A 172 -10.36 -6.33 -3.31
C GLY A 172 -10.09 -6.14 -4.80
N ASN A 173 -10.60 -5.08 -5.43
CA ASN A 173 -10.35 -4.82 -6.85
C ASN A 173 -9.05 -4.05 -7.04
N PRO A 174 -8.21 -4.42 -8.03
CA PRO A 174 -6.96 -3.73 -8.29
C PRO A 174 -7.16 -2.26 -8.69
N LYS A 175 -6.25 -1.39 -8.24
CA LYS A 175 -6.32 0.06 -8.51
C LYS A 175 -5.07 0.61 -9.18
N ALA A 176 -5.26 1.12 -10.38
CA ALA A 176 -4.25 1.80 -11.19
C ALA A 176 -4.04 3.25 -10.75
N GLY A 177 -2.84 3.80 -11.01
CA GLY A 177 -2.53 5.21 -10.75
C GLY A 177 -2.18 5.54 -9.31
N VAL A 178 -2.06 4.54 -8.43
CA VAL A 178 -1.74 4.73 -7.01
C VAL A 178 -0.24 4.77 -6.80
N THR A 179 0.25 5.74 -6.02
CA THR A 179 1.67 5.87 -5.70
C THR A 179 2.05 5.04 -4.48
N VAL A 180 3.02 4.14 -4.65
CA VAL A 180 3.59 3.30 -3.58
C VAL A 180 4.99 3.80 -3.22
N ASN A 181 5.26 3.94 -1.92
CA ASN A 181 6.58 4.31 -1.39
C ASN A 181 7.43 3.05 -1.17
N TRP A 182 8.72 3.13 -1.48
CA TRP A 182 9.65 2.02 -1.36
C TRP A 182 10.84 2.37 -0.49
N THR A 183 11.28 1.41 0.33
CA THR A 183 12.54 1.48 1.07
C THR A 183 13.30 0.18 0.92
N THR A 184 14.61 0.21 1.18
CA THR A 184 15.42 -1.00 1.22
C THR A 184 16.47 -0.94 2.32
N SER A 185 16.78 -2.10 2.91
CA SER A 185 17.82 -2.23 3.94
C SER A 185 19.24 -2.22 3.38
N ASP A 186 19.42 -2.58 2.09
CA ASP A 186 20.71 -2.59 1.38
C ASP A 186 20.49 -2.33 -0.12
N GLY A 187 21.52 -1.85 -0.81
CA GLY A 187 21.44 -1.53 -2.23
C GLY A 187 20.83 -0.15 -2.51
N THR A 188 20.44 0.07 -3.77
CA THR A 188 19.92 1.33 -4.27
C THR A 188 18.67 1.05 -5.11
N LEU A 189 17.55 1.68 -4.75
CA LEU A 189 16.31 1.62 -5.49
C LEU A 189 16.37 2.51 -6.74
N ALA A 190 15.68 2.11 -7.81
CA ALA A 190 15.57 2.92 -9.03
C ALA A 190 14.85 4.26 -8.80
N ALA A 191 13.92 4.31 -7.84
CA ALA A 191 13.26 5.52 -7.35
C ALA A 191 12.74 5.30 -5.92
N ALA A 192 12.37 6.37 -5.22
CA ALA A 192 11.73 6.28 -3.90
C ALA A 192 10.25 5.84 -3.98
N THR A 193 9.61 6.03 -5.15
CA THR A 193 8.21 5.71 -5.37
C THR A 193 7.99 5.07 -6.74
N SER A 194 6.87 4.36 -6.90
CA SER A 194 6.36 3.89 -8.20
C SER A 194 4.84 4.01 -8.26
N VAL A 195 4.27 4.11 -9.45
CA VAL A 195 2.82 4.18 -9.65
C VAL A 195 2.29 2.83 -10.14
N THR A 196 1.12 2.40 -9.65
CA THR A 196 0.48 1.16 -10.09
C THR A 196 0.00 1.23 -11.54
N ASP A 197 0.20 0.13 -12.27
CA ASP A 197 -0.28 -0.04 -13.65
C ASP A 197 -1.79 -0.36 -13.71
N ALA A 198 -2.30 -0.66 -14.91
CA ALA A 198 -3.71 -0.98 -15.13
C ALA A 198 -4.22 -2.20 -14.33
N ASP A 199 -3.32 -3.08 -13.90
CA ASP A 199 -3.62 -4.27 -13.09
C ASP A 199 -3.43 -4.00 -11.59
N GLY A 200 -3.21 -2.75 -11.20
CA GLY A 200 -2.97 -2.35 -9.81
C GLY A 200 -1.59 -2.72 -9.28
N ILE A 201 -0.62 -3.02 -10.16
CA ILE A 201 0.70 -3.52 -9.75
C ILE A 201 1.72 -2.37 -9.78
N ALA A 202 2.35 -2.13 -8.63
CA ALA A 202 3.51 -1.25 -8.50
C ALA A 202 4.80 -2.09 -8.52
N ARG A 203 5.83 -1.63 -9.23
CA ARG A 203 7.11 -2.35 -9.41
C ARG A 203 8.29 -1.50 -8.97
N MET A 204 9.29 -2.15 -8.40
CA MET A 204 10.53 -1.50 -8.01
C MET A 204 11.74 -2.36 -8.34
N THR A 205 12.79 -1.70 -8.83
CA THR A 205 14.07 -2.29 -9.16
C THR A 205 15.11 -1.89 -8.11
N VAL A 206 15.94 -2.84 -7.69
CA VAL A 206 17.04 -2.61 -6.74
C VAL A 206 18.35 -3.19 -7.26
N THR A 207 19.43 -2.41 -7.16
CA THR A 207 20.80 -2.80 -7.52
C THR A 207 21.70 -2.75 -6.29
N SER A 208 22.78 -3.53 -6.23
CA SER A 208 23.80 -3.41 -5.17
C SER A 208 25.19 -3.73 -5.72
N SER A 209 26.21 -3.31 -4.96
CA SER A 209 27.62 -3.71 -5.13
C SER A 209 28.10 -4.66 -4.06
N GLN A 210 27.23 -5.01 -3.12
CA GLN A 210 27.54 -5.87 -1.99
C GLN A 210 26.88 -7.23 -2.18
N ILE A 211 27.57 -8.30 -1.80
CA ILE A 211 26.94 -9.61 -1.60
C ILE A 211 26.11 -9.49 -0.34
N ALA A 212 24.79 -9.45 -0.49
CA ALA A 212 23.89 -9.14 0.61
C ALA A 212 22.48 -9.66 0.33
N THR A 213 21.73 -9.86 1.41
CA THR A 213 20.27 -9.99 1.32
C THR A 213 19.67 -8.63 1.65
N ALA A 214 19.02 -8.00 0.68
CA ALA A 214 18.32 -6.74 0.84
C ALA A 214 16.84 -7.01 1.14
N THR A 215 16.31 -6.42 2.21
CA THR A 215 14.87 -6.38 2.46
C THR A 215 14.32 -5.17 1.72
N VAL A 216 13.35 -5.38 0.84
CA VAL A 216 12.64 -4.33 0.12
C VAL A 216 11.23 -4.21 0.69
N THR A 217 10.86 -3.01 1.11
CA THR A 217 9.58 -2.72 1.76
C THR A 217 8.78 -1.77 0.90
N ALA A 218 7.55 -2.17 0.56
CA ALA A 218 6.53 -1.30 -0.01
C ALA A 218 5.66 -0.74 1.11
N THR A 219 5.36 0.55 1.07
CA THR A 219 4.47 1.22 2.01
C THR A 219 3.44 2.05 1.25
N LEU A 220 2.17 1.83 1.58
CA LEU A 220 1.05 2.62 1.12
C LEU A 220 0.23 3.01 2.34
N LEU A 221 0.09 4.30 2.60
CA LEU A 221 -0.80 4.81 3.65
C LEU A 221 -0.55 4.17 5.03
N GLY A 222 0.74 4.03 5.41
CA GLY A 222 1.17 3.39 6.66
C GLY A 222 1.17 1.85 6.66
N VAL A 223 0.42 1.21 5.77
CA VAL A 223 0.46 -0.25 5.58
C VAL A 223 1.73 -0.64 4.83
N SER A 224 2.45 -1.63 5.35
CA SER A 224 3.71 -2.07 4.75
C SER A 224 3.77 -3.58 4.53
N GLN A 225 4.35 -3.98 3.41
CA GLN A 225 4.76 -5.36 3.14
C GLN A 225 6.23 -5.37 2.71
N ASN A 226 6.93 -6.46 3.02
CA ASN A 226 8.34 -6.59 2.68
C ASN A 226 8.66 -7.96 2.08
N VAL A 227 9.69 -7.98 1.25
CA VAL A 227 10.24 -9.20 0.65
C VAL A 227 11.75 -9.09 0.61
N GLN A 228 12.43 -10.23 0.70
CA GLN A 228 13.88 -10.29 0.59
C GLN A 228 14.30 -10.61 -0.84
N VAL A 229 15.33 -9.91 -1.29
CA VAL A 229 16.06 -10.22 -2.52
C VAL A 229 17.54 -10.40 -2.17
N ASN A 230 18.24 -11.21 -2.94
CA ASN A 230 19.62 -11.58 -2.73
C ASN A 230 20.48 -11.01 -3.86
N PHE A 231 21.61 -10.43 -3.47
CA PHE A 231 22.73 -10.13 -4.35
C PHE A 231 23.79 -11.18 -4.09
N VAL A 232 24.06 -12.01 -5.09
CA VAL A 232 24.94 -13.17 -4.95
C VAL A 232 26.04 -13.13 -6.00
N VAL A 233 27.21 -13.67 -5.66
CA VAL A 233 28.23 -13.95 -6.67
C VAL A 233 27.78 -15.14 -7.50
N GLY A 234 27.87 -15.03 -8.82
CA GLY A 234 27.73 -16.18 -9.72
C GLY A 234 28.87 -17.18 -9.49
N LEU A 235 28.53 -18.47 -9.39
CA LEU A 235 29.52 -19.55 -9.34
C LEU A 235 30.25 -19.66 -10.69
N ILE A 236 31.58 -19.57 -10.62
CA ILE A 236 32.51 -20.11 -11.62
C ILE A 236 32.88 -21.51 -11.10
N ALA A 237 32.60 -22.57 -11.86
CA ALA A 237 32.89 -23.92 -11.41
C ALA A 237 34.38 -24.27 -11.51
N GLU A 238 35.02 -24.56 -10.38
CA GLU A 238 35.98 -25.65 -10.17
C GLU A 238 36.07 -25.88 -8.64
N ASP A 239 35.87 -27.13 -8.17
CA ASP A 239 35.98 -27.61 -6.77
C ASP A 239 34.68 -27.78 -5.91
N GLY A 240 33.63 -28.40 -6.48
CA GLY A 240 32.38 -28.77 -5.77
C GLY A 240 31.63 -30.02 -6.30
N VAL A 241 32.30 -30.85 -7.11
CA VAL A 241 31.71 -31.99 -7.84
C VAL A 241 32.32 -33.32 -7.38
N LYS A 242 31.49 -34.35 -7.13
CA LYS A 242 31.93 -35.70 -6.71
C LYS A 242 31.38 -36.80 -7.62
N VAL A 243 32.10 -37.92 -7.73
CA VAL A 243 31.63 -39.16 -8.38
C VAL A 243 31.15 -40.14 -7.32
N THR A 244 29.90 -40.60 -7.42
CA THR A 244 29.25 -41.44 -6.40
C THR A 244 28.53 -42.65 -7.00
N ASN A 245 28.14 -43.61 -6.14
CA ASN A 245 27.26 -44.73 -6.50
C ASN A 245 25.79 -44.26 -6.55
N GLN A 246 24.83 -45.17 -6.78
CA GLN A 246 23.40 -44.81 -6.86
C GLN A 246 22.76 -44.30 -5.54
N ASN A 247 23.46 -44.35 -4.41
CA ASN A 247 22.98 -43.88 -3.11
C ASN A 247 23.70 -42.60 -2.62
N GLY A 248 24.74 -42.15 -3.33
CA GLY A 248 25.47 -40.92 -3.01
C GLY A 248 26.73 -41.18 -2.20
N ASP A 249 27.11 -42.45 -2.03
CA ASP A 249 28.33 -42.84 -1.33
C ASP A 249 29.52 -42.89 -2.29
N ASP A 250 30.73 -42.82 -1.72
CA ASP A 250 31.97 -43.01 -2.45
C ASP A 250 32.00 -44.39 -3.13
N VAL A 251 32.44 -44.44 -4.39
CA VAL A 251 32.55 -45.68 -5.16
C VAL A 251 33.85 -46.41 -4.81
N PRO A 252 33.81 -47.67 -4.34
CA PRO A 252 35.02 -48.42 -4.03
C PRO A 252 35.93 -48.64 -5.24
N ALA A 253 37.24 -48.55 -5.03
CA ALA A 253 38.24 -48.83 -6.06
C ALA A 253 38.10 -50.28 -6.58
N GLY A 254 38.15 -50.45 -7.90
CA GLY A 254 38.05 -51.77 -8.54
C GLY A 254 36.62 -52.29 -8.74
N SER A 255 35.62 -51.40 -8.78
CA SER A 255 34.22 -51.76 -9.06
C SER A 255 34.05 -52.53 -10.39
N PRO A 256 33.11 -53.50 -10.48
CA PRO A 256 32.94 -54.34 -11.67
C PRO A 256 32.60 -53.56 -12.94
N VAL A 257 32.91 -54.14 -14.10
CA VAL A 257 32.44 -53.62 -15.40
C VAL A 257 30.91 -53.66 -15.45
N GLY A 258 30.30 -52.61 -15.99
CA GLY A 258 28.86 -52.41 -15.98
C GLY A 258 28.35 -51.66 -14.74
N THR A 259 29.24 -51.18 -13.87
CA THR A 259 28.86 -50.30 -12.76
C THR A 259 28.47 -48.92 -13.28
N VAL A 260 27.34 -48.40 -12.83
CA VAL A 260 26.88 -47.05 -13.16
C VAL A 260 27.43 -46.06 -12.13
N LEU A 261 28.17 -45.06 -12.61
CA LEU A 261 28.69 -43.93 -11.84
C LEU A 261 27.76 -42.73 -11.98
N TYR A 262 27.68 -41.90 -10.94
CA TYR A 262 26.79 -40.73 -10.88
C TYR A 262 27.60 -39.47 -10.54
N ALA A 263 27.34 -38.38 -11.26
CA ALA A 263 27.85 -37.05 -10.95
C ALA A 263 26.99 -36.43 -9.85
N GLN A 264 27.57 -36.19 -8.68
CA GLN A 264 26.94 -35.48 -7.59
C GLN A 264 27.46 -34.05 -7.55
N VAL A 265 26.55 -33.09 -7.71
CA VAL A 265 26.85 -31.67 -7.71
C VAL A 265 26.18 -31.06 -6.48
N ARG A 266 26.94 -30.29 -5.71
CA ARG A 266 26.35 -29.45 -4.67
C ARG A 266 25.97 -28.13 -5.32
N LEU A 267 24.67 -27.86 -5.39
CA LEU A 267 24.12 -26.58 -5.84
C LEU A 267 23.92 -25.71 -4.61
N ASP A 268 24.60 -24.58 -4.52
CA ASP A 268 24.43 -23.66 -3.39
C ASP A 268 23.23 -22.74 -3.69
N GLY A 269 22.23 -22.74 -2.80
CA GLY A 269 21.02 -21.92 -2.93
C GLY A 269 19.68 -22.65 -2.76
N GLU A 270 19.66 -23.98 -2.77
CA GLU A 270 18.50 -24.75 -2.31
C GLU A 270 18.71 -25.26 -0.87
N ALA A 271 17.62 -25.34 -0.09
CA ALA A 271 17.62 -25.67 1.34
C ALA A 271 18.66 -26.74 1.73
N THR A 272 19.47 -26.41 2.74
CA THR A 272 20.57 -27.20 3.29
C THR A 272 20.28 -28.70 3.32
N GLY A 273 21.00 -29.49 2.52
CA GLY A 273 21.04 -30.96 2.61
C GLY A 273 20.56 -31.75 1.39
N LYS A 274 20.09 -31.10 0.32
CA LYS A 274 19.81 -31.81 -0.94
C LYS A 274 21.11 -31.99 -1.74
N THR A 275 21.51 -33.24 -1.97
CA THR A 275 22.51 -33.58 -2.99
C THR A 275 21.76 -33.94 -4.27
N GLY A 276 21.77 -33.07 -5.28
CA GLY A 276 21.11 -33.33 -6.57
C GLY A 276 21.90 -34.29 -7.45
N ARG A 277 21.19 -35.03 -8.30
CA ARG A 277 21.73 -35.76 -9.45
C ARG A 277 20.98 -35.33 -10.69
N GLY A 278 21.73 -34.87 -11.69
CA GLY A 278 21.37 -34.95 -13.10
C GLY A 278 20.16 -34.21 -13.65
N THR A 279 20.42 -33.48 -14.73
CA THR A 279 19.46 -33.03 -15.77
C THR A 279 18.27 -32.20 -15.31
N GLU A 280 18.21 -31.80 -14.05
CA GLU A 280 17.30 -30.74 -13.65
C GLU A 280 17.72 -29.46 -14.38
N GLN A 281 16.79 -28.93 -15.18
CA GLN A 281 16.81 -27.54 -15.55
C GLN A 281 16.92 -26.76 -14.24
N LEU A 282 18.03 -26.06 -14.10
CA LEU A 282 18.20 -25.15 -12.99
C LEU A 282 17.03 -24.16 -13.05
N SER A 283 16.63 -23.61 -11.91
CA SER A 283 15.46 -22.72 -11.80
C SER A 283 15.54 -21.45 -12.67
N ASP A 284 16.71 -21.20 -13.27
CA ASP A 284 17.01 -20.16 -14.26
C ASP A 284 16.85 -20.62 -15.74
N GLY A 285 16.47 -21.87 -16.00
CA GLY A 285 16.31 -22.46 -17.34
C GLY A 285 17.61 -23.01 -17.95
N ASN A 286 18.74 -22.91 -17.25
CA ASN A 286 20.02 -23.42 -17.71
C ASN A 286 20.09 -24.94 -17.55
N SER A 287 20.82 -25.58 -18.47
CA SER A 287 21.05 -27.03 -18.44
C SER A 287 22.46 -27.34 -17.99
N LEU A 288 22.59 -28.31 -17.08
CA LEU A 288 23.89 -28.85 -16.73
C LEU A 288 24.40 -29.74 -17.87
N THR A 289 25.61 -29.43 -18.34
CA THR A 289 26.39 -30.29 -19.22
C THR A 289 27.51 -30.96 -18.45
N TYR A 290 27.86 -32.17 -18.88
CA TYR A 290 28.76 -33.06 -18.15
C TYR A 290 29.87 -33.53 -19.09
N GLN A 291 31.09 -33.63 -18.59
CA GLN A 291 32.22 -34.22 -19.31
C GLN A 291 32.96 -35.19 -18.38
N TRP A 292 32.76 -36.48 -18.61
CA TRP A 292 33.37 -37.57 -17.85
C TRP A 292 34.77 -37.85 -18.34
N GLN A 293 35.67 -38.06 -17.38
CA GLN A 293 37.08 -38.33 -17.63
C GLN A 293 37.58 -39.50 -16.78
N ARG A 294 38.58 -40.22 -17.29
CA ARG A 294 39.28 -41.29 -16.56
C ARG A 294 40.79 -41.09 -16.56
N SER A 295 41.47 -41.61 -15.56
CA SER A 295 42.93 -41.59 -15.43
C SER A 295 43.48 -42.83 -14.72
N LYS A 296 44.68 -43.28 -15.10
CA LYS A 296 45.42 -44.34 -14.37
C LYS A 296 46.37 -43.80 -13.31
N ASP A 297 46.88 -42.59 -13.52
CA ASP A 297 47.91 -41.97 -12.69
C ASP A 297 47.36 -40.82 -11.83
N GLY A 298 46.10 -40.42 -12.05
CA GLY A 298 45.45 -39.30 -11.38
C GLY A 298 45.86 -37.93 -11.91
N VAL A 299 46.74 -37.87 -12.91
CA VAL A 299 47.35 -36.63 -13.42
C VAL A 299 46.96 -36.40 -14.89
N ALA A 300 47.08 -37.42 -15.73
CA ALA A 300 46.66 -37.36 -17.12
C ALA A 300 45.23 -37.89 -17.26
N TRP A 301 44.32 -37.05 -17.75
CA TRP A 301 42.89 -37.35 -17.85
C TRP A 301 42.47 -37.48 -19.31
N THR A 302 41.63 -38.47 -19.61
CA THR A 302 41.07 -38.70 -20.95
C THR A 302 39.55 -38.70 -20.89
N ASP A 303 38.91 -38.00 -21.82
CA ASP A 303 37.46 -37.95 -21.96
C ASP A 303 36.87 -39.31 -22.34
N VAL A 304 35.76 -39.68 -21.69
CA VAL A 304 35.10 -40.98 -21.89
C VAL A 304 33.58 -40.91 -22.04
N GLY A 305 32.95 -39.78 -21.69
CA GLY A 305 31.50 -39.59 -21.87
C GLY A 305 31.10 -38.13 -21.66
N SER A 306 29.95 -37.73 -22.18
CA SER A 306 29.49 -36.35 -22.07
C SER A 306 27.97 -36.22 -22.02
N ASN A 307 27.48 -35.06 -21.57
CA ASN A 307 26.08 -34.62 -21.57
C ASN A 307 25.10 -35.57 -20.89
N GLN A 308 25.60 -36.39 -19.96
CA GLN A 308 24.82 -37.26 -19.09
C GLN A 308 25.42 -37.16 -17.69
N ASP A 309 24.55 -37.13 -16.69
CA ASP A 309 24.91 -37.11 -15.28
C ASP A 309 25.38 -38.49 -14.76
N THR A 310 25.34 -39.50 -15.63
CA THR A 310 25.77 -40.86 -15.35
C THR A 310 26.76 -41.37 -16.39
N TYR A 311 27.59 -42.34 -15.98
CA TYR A 311 28.49 -43.07 -16.87
C TYR A 311 28.56 -44.55 -16.47
N THR A 312 28.36 -45.46 -17.42
CA THR A 312 28.45 -46.91 -17.17
C THR A 312 29.82 -47.43 -17.57
N THR A 313 30.55 -48.04 -16.62
CA THR A 313 31.91 -48.53 -16.85
C THR A 313 31.96 -49.69 -17.86
N GLN A 314 32.97 -49.68 -18.72
CA GLN A 314 33.18 -50.66 -19.78
C GLN A 314 34.42 -51.52 -19.49
N GLY A 315 34.65 -52.56 -20.29
CA GLY A 315 35.82 -53.45 -20.13
C GLY A 315 37.17 -52.70 -20.12
N ALA A 316 37.27 -51.63 -20.91
CA ALA A 316 38.46 -50.78 -20.99
C ALA A 316 38.68 -49.85 -19.79
N ASP A 317 37.68 -49.70 -18.91
CA ASP A 317 37.69 -48.81 -17.74
C ASP A 317 38.31 -49.45 -16.48
N GLN A 318 38.61 -50.75 -16.53
CA GLN A 318 39.14 -51.47 -15.37
C GLN A 318 40.48 -50.87 -14.89
N GLY A 319 40.53 -50.55 -13.59
CA GLY A 319 41.73 -50.01 -12.95
C GLY A 319 41.99 -48.51 -13.18
N PHE A 320 41.00 -47.77 -13.68
CA PHE A 320 41.06 -46.32 -13.80
C PHE A 320 40.28 -45.63 -12.68
N THR A 321 40.71 -44.41 -12.34
CA THR A 321 39.98 -43.44 -11.51
C THR A 321 39.16 -42.52 -12.41
N PHE A 322 38.02 -42.04 -11.91
CA PHE A 322 37.08 -41.22 -12.67
C PHE A 322 36.87 -39.85 -12.03
N ARG A 323 36.63 -38.84 -12.87
CA ARG A 323 36.12 -37.52 -12.48
C ARG A 323 35.12 -37.02 -13.52
N VAL A 324 34.39 -35.98 -13.19
CA VAL A 324 33.44 -35.34 -14.10
C VAL A 324 33.54 -33.83 -13.94
N ASN A 325 33.65 -33.15 -15.08
CA ASN A 325 33.52 -31.69 -15.14
C ASN A 325 32.06 -31.36 -15.43
N VAL A 326 31.52 -30.39 -14.71
CA VAL A 326 30.13 -29.96 -14.87
C VAL A 326 30.11 -28.48 -15.21
N THR A 327 29.33 -28.12 -16.22
CA THR A 327 29.22 -26.74 -16.71
C THR A 327 27.75 -26.42 -16.94
N ALA A 328 27.27 -25.30 -16.39
CA ALA A 328 25.95 -24.78 -16.70
C ALA A 328 25.97 -24.09 -18.08
N GLN A 329 24.96 -24.34 -18.90
CA GLN A 329 24.76 -23.73 -20.23
C GLN A 329 23.38 -23.10 -20.35
#